data_AF-A0A966TI05-F1
#
_entry.id   AF-A0A966TI05-F1
#
_cell.length_a   1.000
_cell.length_b   1.000
_cell.length_c   1.000
_cell.angle_alpha   90.00
_cell.angle_beta   90.00
_cell.angle_gamma   90.00
#
_symmetry.space_group_name_H-M   'P 1'
#
loop_
_entity.id
_entity.type
_entity.pdbx_description
1 polymer ?
#
loop_
_entity_poly.entity_id
_entity_poly.type
_entity_poly.pdbx_seq_one_letter_code
_entity_poly.pdbx_strand_id
1 'polypeptide(L)' 'MKILIACEESQAVTREMRAIGLEAYSCDILPCSGGFPEWHIHGDVIPLLKQQWDMIIAFPPCTHLASSGAKWFTQKIS' A
#
# COMPACT_ATOMS: atom_id res chain seq x y z
N MET A 1 -10.01 7.77 11.99
CA MET A 1 -9.24 8.03 10.77
C MET A 1 -8.81 6.69 10.20
N LYS A 2 -9.19 6.40 8.96
CA LYS A 2 -8.99 5.12 8.31
C LYS A 2 -7.91 5.24 7.23
N ILE A 3 -6.89 4.40 7.31
CA ILE A 3 -5.69 4.47 6.47
C ILE A 3 -5.53 3.17 5.68
N LEU A 4 -5.26 3.29 4.39
CA LEU A 4 -4.86 2.17 3.54
C LEU A 4 -3.35 2.19 3.33
N ILE A 5 -2.69 1.08 3.63
CA ILE A 5 -1.29 0.82 3.33
C ILE A 5 -1.25 -0.17 2.15
N ALA A 6 -1.11 0.36 0.94
CA ALA A 6 -1.15 -0.35 -0.32
C ALA A 6 0.19 -0.99 -0.67
N CYS A 7 0.14 -2.19 -1.27
CA CYS A 7 1.31 -3.02 -1.60
C CYS A 7 2.16 -3.33 -0.36
N GLU A 8 1.51 -3.75 0.73
CA GLU A 8 2.17 -4.13 1.98
C GLU A 8 1.63 -5.46 2.52
N GLU A 9 2.51 -6.44 2.56
CA GLU A 9 2.32 -7.80 3.08
C GLU A 9 2.90 -7.97 4.49
N SER A 10 3.99 -7.25 4.79
CA SER A 10 4.79 -7.34 6.02
C SER A 10 4.19 -6.60 7.21
N GLN A 11 3.25 -5.69 6.95
CA GLN A 11 2.57 -4.87 7.96
C GLN A 11 3.50 -4.00 8.81
N ALA A 12 4.73 -3.74 8.38
CA ALA A 12 5.67 -2.92 9.14
C ALA A 12 5.09 -1.52 9.42
N VAL A 13 4.52 -0.86 8.42
CA VAL A 13 3.93 0.48 8.57
C VAL A 13 2.53 0.38 9.16
N THR A 14 1.74 -0.62 8.77
CA THR A 14 0.40 -0.84 9.34
C THR A 14 0.46 -1.00 10.86
N ARG A 15 1.44 -1.75 11.39
CA ARG A 15 1.62 -1.97 12.83
C ARG A 15 1.98 -0.69 13.58
N GLU A 16 2.90 0.12 13.04
CA GLU A 16 3.27 1.40 13.66
C GLU A 16 2.09 2.39 13.68
N MET A 17 1.32 2.46 12.59
CA MET A 17 0.10 3.27 12.54
C MET A 17 -0.93 2.82 13.58
N ARG A 18 -1.11 1.51 13.77
CA ARG A 18 -1.99 0.98 14.82
C ARG A 18 -1.45 1.20 16.22
N ALA A 19 -0.13 1.16 16.42
CA ALA A 19 0.50 1.42 17.72
C ALA A 19 0.24 2.86 18.20
N ILE A 20 0.09 3.82 17.29
CA ILE A 20 -0.29 5.21 17.61
C ILE A 20 -1.82 5.43 17.62
N GLY A 21 -2.62 4.36 17.56
CA GLY A 21 -4.09 4.40 17.69
C GLY A 21 -4.86 4.70 16.40
N LEU A 22 -4.22 4.58 15.23
CA LEU A 22 -4.88 4.78 13.93
C LEU A 22 -5.48 3.48 13.39
N GLU A 23 -6.59 3.59 12.66
CA GLU A 23 -7.23 2.45 12.02
C GLU A 23 -6.57 2.20 10.66
N ALA A 24 -5.52 1.38 10.62
CA ALA A 24 -4.76 1.08 9.39
C ALA A 24 -5.01 -0.34 8.87
N TYR A 25 -5.03 -0.50 7.55
CA TYR A 25 -5.15 -1.78 6.87
C TYR A 25 -4.07 -1.93 5.80
N SER A 26 -3.37 -3.05 5.83
CA SER A 26 -2.41 -3.46 4.81
C SER A 26 -3.14 -4.12 3.63
N CYS A 27 -2.69 -3.92 2.39
CA CYS A 27 -3.22 -4.61 1.22
C CYS A 27 -2.10 -5.05 0.29
N ASP A 28 -2.06 -6.33 -0.06
CA ASP A 28 -1.11 -6.86 -1.04
C ASP A 28 -1.70 -8.09 -1.76
N ILE A 29 -1.12 -8.47 -2.90
CA ILE A 29 -1.42 -9.71 -3.61
C ILE A 29 -0.70 -10.92 -2.98
N LEU A 30 0.33 -10.67 -2.17
CA LEU A 30 1.02 -11.67 -1.39
C LEU A 30 0.29 -11.93 -0.06
N PRO A 31 0.37 -13.16 0.47
CA PRO A 31 -0.18 -13.46 1.78
C PRO A 31 0.48 -12.61 2.89
N CYS A 32 -0.31 -12.28 3.91
CA CYS A 32 0.17 -11.57 5.09
C CYS A 32 1.34 -12.30 5.76
N SER A 33 2.43 -11.57 6.02
CA SER A 33 3.57 -12.04 6.82
C SER A 33 3.74 -11.29 8.15
N GLY A 34 3.00 -10.20 8.35
CA GLY A 34 3.09 -9.32 9.52
C GLY A 34 2.42 -9.80 10.81
N GLY A 35 1.72 -10.94 10.77
CA GLY A 35 1.15 -11.61 11.94
C GLY A 35 -0.29 -11.20 12.31
N PHE A 36 -0.89 -10.24 11.60
CA PHE A 36 -2.25 -9.77 11.84
C PHE A 36 -3.12 -9.89 10.58
N PRO A 37 -3.54 -11.11 10.20
CA PRO A 37 -4.32 -11.34 8.99
C PRO A 37 -5.65 -10.57 8.96
N GLU A 38 -6.21 -10.22 10.12
CA GLU A 38 -7.42 -9.41 10.25
C GLU A 38 -7.23 -7.93 9.86
N TRP A 39 -5.99 -7.45 9.72
CA TRP A 39 -5.65 -6.13 9.19
C TRP A 39 -5.17 -6.19 7.73
N HIS A 40 -5.19 -7.36 7.12
CA HIS A 40 -4.67 -7.59 5.79
C HIS A 40 -5.76 -7.87 4.76
N ILE A 41 -5.80 -7.04 3.73
CA ILE A 41 -6.68 -7.20 2.58
C ILE A 41 -5.88 -7.87 1.48
N HIS A 42 -6.08 -9.18 1.32
CA HIS A 42 -5.37 -9.96 0.31
C HIS A 42 -6.05 -9.78 -1.07
N GLY A 43 -5.37 -9.12 -2.00
CA GLY A 43 -5.86 -8.89 -3.36
C GLY A 43 -5.30 -7.64 -4.05
N ASP A 44 -5.86 -7.34 -5.22
CA ASP A 44 -5.53 -6.12 -5.97
C ASP A 44 -6.03 -4.87 -5.21
N VAL A 45 -5.16 -3.87 -5.09
CA VAL A 45 -5.45 -2.61 -4.40
C VAL A 45 -6.26 -1.63 -5.25
N ILE A 46 -6.24 -1.76 -6.58
CA ILE A 46 -6.91 -0.81 -7.51
C ILE A 46 -8.40 -0.60 -7.18
N PRO A 47 -9.20 -1.65 -6.86
CA PRO A 47 -10.58 -1.45 -6.43
C PRO A 47 -10.71 -0.71 -5.09
N LEU A 48 -9.75 -0.88 -4.17
CA LEU A 48 -9.78 -0.24 -2.84
C LEU A 48 -9.49 1.25 -2.91
N LEU A 49 -8.73 1.71 -3.91
CA LEU A 49 -8.44 3.13 -4.13
C LEU A 49 -9.72 3.96 -4.43
N LYS A 50 -10.81 3.31 -4.84
CA LYS A 50 -12.11 3.95 -5.08
C LYS A 50 -12.96 4.09 -3.82
N GLN A 51 -12.55 3.47 -2.71
CA GLN A 51 -13.25 3.57 -1.44
C GLN A 51 -12.83 4.83 -0.68
N GLN A 52 -13.60 5.17 0.35
CA GLN A 52 -13.29 6.30 1.20
C GLN A 52 -12.18 5.93 2.20
N TRP A 53 -11.05 6.62 2.07
CA TRP A 53 -9.92 6.56 3.00
C TRP A 53 -9.53 7.98 3.37
N ASP A 54 -9.13 8.18 4.63
CA ASP A 54 -8.63 9.48 5.07
C ASP A 54 -7.17 9.69 4.62
N MET A 55 -6.43 8.60 4.44
CA MET A 55 -5.04 8.60 3.95
C MET A 55 -4.72 7.29 3.23
N ILE A 56 -3.90 7.36 2.18
CA ILE A 56 -3.36 6.20 1.47
C ILE A 56 -1.84 6.33 1.39
N ILE A 57 -1.13 5.29 1.83
CA ILE A 57 0.32 5.15 1.67
C ILE A 57 0.54 3.95 0.77
N ALA A 58 1.36 4.07 -0.28
CA ALA A 58 1.57 2.98 -1.24
C ALA A 58 3.05 2.65 -1.39
N PHE A 59 3.36 1.34 -1.34
CA PHE A 59 4.70 0.77 -1.54
C PHE A 59 4.77 -0.08 -2.82
N PRO A 60 4.46 0.49 -3.99
CA PRO A 60 4.44 -0.27 -5.23
C PRO A 60 5.80 -0.93 -5.52
N PRO A 61 5.82 -2.12 -6.14
CA PRO A 61 7.04 -2.85 -6.42
C PRO A 61 8.00 -1.99 -7.25
N CYS A 62 9.22 -1.86 -6.75
CA CYS A 62 10.28 -1.01 -7.32
C CYS A 62 10.74 -1.43 -8.73
N THR A 63 10.23 -2.54 -9.27
CA THR A 63 10.44 -2.96 -10.66
C THR A 63 9.85 -2.00 -11.69
N HIS A 64 8.89 -1.16 -11.31
CA HIS A 64 8.33 -0.11 -12.19
C HIS A 64 8.57 1.32 -11.67
N LEU A 65 9.19 1.48 -10.49
CA LEU A 65 9.26 2.75 -9.76
C LEU A 65 10.65 3.09 -9.22
N ALA A 66 11.72 2.49 -9.74
CA ALA A 66 13.06 3.07 -9.63
C ALA A 66 13.15 4.41 -10.39
N SER A 67 12.42 5.41 -9.90
CA SER A 67 12.65 6.81 -10.17
C SER A 67 13.72 7.32 -9.20
N SER A 68 14.93 6.78 -9.32
CA SER A 68 16.11 7.61 -9.14
C SER A 68 16.32 8.54 -10.36
N GLY A 69 15.33 8.64 -11.29
CA GLY A 69 15.41 9.44 -12.51
C GLY A 69 14.09 9.75 -13.27
N ALA A 70 12.87 9.50 -12.74
CA ALA A 70 11.61 9.80 -13.45
C ALA A 70 11.16 11.27 -13.37
N LYS A 71 12.09 12.20 -13.17
CA LYS A 71 11.90 13.61 -13.53
C LYS A 71 12.04 13.84 -15.05
N TRP A 72 12.42 12.81 -15.82
CA TRP A 72 12.79 12.94 -17.25
C TRP A 72 12.18 11.93 -18.23
N PHE A 73 11.11 11.19 -17.89
CA PHE A 73 10.49 10.30 -18.88
C PHE A 73 9.40 11.00 -19.70
N THR A 74 9.86 11.66 -20.76
CA THR A 74 9.06 12.06 -21.92
C THR A 74 8.59 10.80 -22.66
N GLN A 75 7.27 10.69 -22.85
CA GLN A 75 6.55 9.81 -23.79
C GLN A 75 6.72 8.29 -23.68
N LYS A 76 5.58 7.59 -23.70
CA LYS A 76 5.28 6.67 -24.81
C LYS A 76 3.77 6.56 -25.00
N ILE A 77 3.32 7.18 -26.09
CA ILE A 77 2.10 6.80 -26.80
C ILE A 77 2.48 5.57 -27.63
N SER A 78 1.63 4.54 -27.57
CA SER A 78 1.43 3.60 -28.67
C SER A 78 -0.04 3.21 -28.69
#